data_AF-A0A062TYK5-F1
#
_entry.id   AF-A0A062TYK5-F1
#
_cell.length_a   1.000
_cell.length_b   1.000
_cell.length_c   1.000
_cell.angle_alpha   90.00
_cell.angle_beta   90.00
_cell.angle_gamma   90.00
#
_symmetry.space_group_name_H-M   'P 1'
#
loop_
_entity.id
_entity.type
_entity.pdbx_description
1 polymer ?
#
loop_
_entity_poly.entity_id
_entity_poly.type
_entity_poly.pdbx_seq_one_letter_code
_entity_poly.pdbx_strand_id
1 'polypeptide(L)'
;MTAMAAATLYVGLFALLMLVLKANVARVRAKEKVMFGDGDNDAMLRAIRVQGNAVEDVPIVLIGLVALGAMAAPVWAVHGLGAAFLLGRVLHAVGLGGSSGSSMGRMVGTLLSAVVLLLTAGLCVGMAVAQVF
;
A
#
# COMPACT_ATOMS: atom_id res chain seq x y z
N MET A 1 5.02 7.66 21.48
CA MET A 1 3.83 7.38 20.66
C MET A 1 3.33 5.98 20.97
N THR A 2 2.02 5.76 21.09
CA THR A 2 1.46 4.41 21.30
C THR A 2 1.44 3.63 19.97
N ALA A 3 1.32 2.29 20.05
CA ALA A 3 1.15 1.45 18.85
C ALA A 3 -0.07 1.86 18.02
N MET A 4 -1.18 2.19 18.69
CA MET A 4 -2.38 2.72 18.03
C MET A 4 -2.11 4.05 17.32
N ALA A 5 -1.45 5.01 17.98
CA ALA A 5 -1.11 6.29 17.36
C ALA A 5 -0.15 6.11 16.16
N ALA A 6 0.76 5.14 16.23
CA ALA A 6 1.60 4.76 15.10
C ALA A 6 0.77 4.20 13.93
N ALA A 7 -0.19 3.30 14.21
CA ALA A 7 -1.09 2.77 13.18
C ALA A 7 -1.93 3.89 12.54
N THR A 8 -2.48 4.82 13.34
CA THR A 8 -3.23 5.99 12.86
C THR A 8 -2.38 6.88 11.95
N LEU A 9 -1.10 7.08 12.27
CA LEU A 9 -0.18 7.81 11.40
C LEU A 9 -0.11 7.17 10.01
N TYR A 10 0.07 5.85 9.92
CA TYR A 10 0.14 5.16 8.63
C TYR A 10 -1.20 5.17 7.88
N VAL A 11 -2.34 5.08 8.58
CA VAL A 11 -3.66 5.29 7.95
C VAL A 11 -3.69 6.65 7.25
N GLY A 12 -3.25 7.72 7.91
CA GLY A 12 -3.19 9.07 7.32
C GLY A 12 -2.24 9.15 6.13
N LEU A 13 -1.01 8.63 6.26
CA LEU A 13 -0.02 8.64 5.18
C LEU A 13 -0.50 7.87 3.94
N PHE A 14 -1.15 6.72 4.13
CA PHE A 14 -1.71 5.94 3.04
C PHE A 14 -2.93 6.61 2.42
N ALA A 15 -3.78 7.29 3.19
CA ALA A 15 -4.88 8.08 2.63
C ALA A 15 -4.34 9.18 1.69
N LEU A 16 -3.26 9.86 2.09
CA LEU A 16 -2.58 10.84 1.24
C LEU A 16 -2.00 10.20 -0.03
N LEU A 17 -1.34 9.04 0.09
CA LEU A 17 -0.86 8.29 -1.08
C LEU A 17 -2.00 7.93 -2.04
N MET A 18 -3.14 7.45 -1.52
CA MET A 18 -4.31 7.11 -2.33
C MET A 18 -4.89 8.33 -3.07
N LEU A 19 -4.87 9.52 -2.45
CA LEU A 19 -5.25 10.77 -3.13
C LEU A 19 -4.28 11.10 -4.26
N VAL A 20 -2.97 10.94 -4.05
CA VAL A 20 -1.95 11.15 -5.10
C VAL A 20 -2.17 10.19 -6.27
N LEU A 21 -2.41 8.91 -6.01
CA LEU A 21 -2.67 7.92 -7.07
C LEU A 21 -3.96 8.22 -7.84
N LYS A 22 -5.03 8.59 -7.13
CA LYS A 22 -6.31 9.00 -7.74
C LYS A 22 -6.14 10.25 -8.61
N ALA A 23 -5.40 11.25 -8.13
CA ALA A 23 -5.09 12.46 -8.89
C ALA A 23 -4.25 12.13 -10.14
N ASN A 24 -3.31 11.19 -10.05
CA ASN A 24 -2.53 10.74 -11.19
C ASN A 24 -3.43 10.08 -12.27
N VAL A 25 -4.36 9.20 -11.88
CA VAL A 25 -5.33 8.61 -12.83
C VAL A 25 -6.18 9.69 -13.49
N ALA A 26 -6.69 10.66 -12.72
CA ALA A 26 -7.48 11.77 -13.27
C ALA A 26 -6.66 12.63 -14.26
N ARG A 27 -5.40 12.92 -13.92
CA ARG A 27 -4.48 13.69 -14.78
C ARG A 27 -4.19 12.96 -16.09
N VAL A 28 -3.88 11.66 -16.04
CA VAL A 28 -3.64 10.84 -17.24
C VAL A 28 -4.91 10.75 -18.08
N ARG A 29 -6.07 10.53 -17.46
CA ARG A 29 -7.36 10.51 -18.13
C ARG A 29 -7.64 11.76 -18.95
N ALA A 30 -7.43 12.94 -18.33
CA ALA A 30 -7.63 14.23 -18.99
C ALA A 30 -6.63 14.46 -20.13
N LYS A 31 -5.35 14.10 -19.91
CA LYS A 31 -4.28 14.25 -20.90
C LYS A 31 -4.53 13.38 -22.14
N GLU A 32 -4.87 12.12 -21.93
CA GLU A 32 -5.05 11.12 -23.00
C GLU A 32 -6.47 11.11 -23.57
N LYS A 33 -7.36 11.99 -23.07
CA LYS A 33 -8.77 12.15 -23.51
C LYS A 33 -9.59 10.86 -23.44
N VAL A 34 -9.33 9.99 -22.46
CA VAL A 34 -10.05 8.71 -22.28
C VAL A 34 -11.28 8.91 -21.39
N MET A 35 -12.49 8.76 -21.92
CA MET A 35 -13.72 8.99 -21.14
C MET A 35 -14.01 7.87 -20.12
N PHE A 36 -13.86 6.60 -20.51
CA PHE A 36 -14.17 5.43 -19.68
C PHE A 36 -13.18 4.30 -19.95
N GLY A 37 -12.98 3.41 -18.97
CA GLY A 37 -12.00 2.34 -19.06
C GLY A 37 -10.57 2.86 -19.21
N ASP A 38 -9.74 2.10 -19.91
CA ASP A 38 -8.38 2.45 -20.34
C ASP A 38 -8.32 3.03 -21.77
N GLY A 39 -9.35 2.81 -22.60
CA GLY A 39 -9.44 3.35 -23.95
C GLY A 39 -8.35 2.86 -24.89
N ASP A 40 -7.86 1.63 -24.69
CA ASP A 40 -6.68 1.06 -25.38
C ASP A 40 -5.41 1.94 -25.25
N ASN A 41 -5.35 2.78 -24.21
CA ASN A 41 -4.20 3.64 -23.93
C ASN A 41 -3.33 3.02 -22.83
N ASP A 42 -2.11 2.64 -23.19
CA ASP A 42 -1.15 2.02 -22.27
C ASP A 42 -0.84 2.88 -21.04
N ALA A 43 -0.79 4.21 -21.17
CA ALA A 43 -0.53 5.10 -20.04
C ALA A 43 -1.71 5.11 -19.07
N MET A 44 -2.94 5.08 -19.60
CA MET A 44 -4.16 4.98 -18.80
C MET A 44 -4.24 3.63 -18.08
N LEU A 45 -3.98 2.52 -18.78
CA LEU A 45 -3.95 1.18 -18.19
C LEU A 45 -2.93 1.09 -17.04
N ARG A 46 -1.71 1.62 -17.24
CA ARG A 46 -0.69 1.66 -16.17
C ARG A 46 -1.17 2.47 -14.97
N ALA A 47 -1.72 3.67 -15.17
CA ALA A 47 -2.19 4.50 -14.07
C ALA A 47 -3.31 3.80 -13.27
N ILE A 48 -4.27 3.18 -13.96
CA ILE A 48 -5.34 2.40 -13.33
C ILE A 48 -4.76 1.23 -12.53
N ARG A 49 -3.81 0.46 -13.09
CA ARG A 49 -3.23 -0.68 -12.36
C ARG A 49 -2.37 -0.25 -11.18
N VAL A 50 -1.63 0.86 -11.23
CA VAL A 50 -0.93 1.38 -10.03
C VAL A 50 -1.92 1.66 -8.91
N GLN A 51 -3.02 2.36 -9.20
CA GLN A 51 -4.05 2.64 -8.20
C GLN A 51 -4.76 1.36 -7.75
N GLY A 52 -5.11 0.46 -8.67
CA GLY A 52 -5.80 -0.81 -8.41
C GLY A 52 -5.03 -1.71 -7.46
N ASN A 53 -3.73 -1.93 -7.70
CA ASN A 53 -2.88 -2.69 -6.78
C ASN A 53 -2.82 -2.06 -5.39
N ALA A 54 -2.81 -0.72 -5.30
CA ALA A 54 -2.86 -0.05 -3.99
C ALA A 54 -4.21 -0.28 -3.29
N VAL A 55 -5.33 -0.27 -4.01
CA VAL A 55 -6.66 -0.60 -3.46
C VAL A 55 -6.73 -2.06 -3.00
N GLU A 56 -6.06 -2.98 -3.70
CA GLU A 56 -6.03 -4.42 -3.37
C GLU A 56 -5.23 -4.69 -2.08
N ASP A 57 -4.06 -4.07 -1.91
CA ASP A 57 -3.15 -4.39 -0.80
C ASP A 57 -3.27 -3.46 0.42
N VAL A 58 -3.49 -2.16 0.21
CA VAL A 58 -3.38 -1.16 1.30
C VAL A 58 -4.44 -1.34 2.38
N PRO A 59 -5.74 -1.54 2.07
CA PRO A 59 -6.77 -1.65 3.09
C PRO A 59 -6.51 -2.80 4.07
N ILE A 60 -6.13 -3.98 3.57
CA ILE A 60 -5.94 -5.15 4.42
C ILE A 60 -4.73 -4.99 5.34
N VAL A 61 -3.63 -4.41 4.85
CA VAL A 61 -2.46 -4.11 5.70
C VAL A 61 -2.79 -3.07 6.75
N LEU A 62 -3.51 -1.99 6.40
CA LEU A 62 -3.91 -0.96 7.37
C LEU A 62 -4.84 -1.51 8.47
N ILE A 63 -5.80 -2.37 8.11
CA ILE A 63 -6.64 -3.07 9.09
C ILE A 63 -5.76 -3.89 10.05
N GLY A 64 -4.76 -4.60 9.52
CA GLY A 64 -3.78 -5.33 10.32
C GLY A 64 -2.98 -4.43 11.27
N LEU A 65 -2.46 -3.29 10.80
CA LEU A 65 -1.74 -2.34 11.67
C LEU A 65 -2.61 -1.78 12.77
N VAL A 66 -3.88 -1.45 12.49
CA VAL A 66 -4.84 -0.99 13.48
C VAL A 66 -5.15 -2.08 14.51
N ALA A 67 -5.31 -3.34 14.06
CA ALA A 67 -5.50 -4.48 14.95
C ALA A 67 -4.29 -4.68 15.88
N LEU A 68 -3.06 -4.65 15.34
CA LEU A 68 -1.83 -4.69 16.14
C LEU A 68 -1.75 -3.52 17.14
N GLY A 69 -2.16 -2.32 16.72
CA GLY A 69 -2.27 -1.16 17.58
C GLY A 69 -3.27 -1.34 18.73
N ALA A 70 -4.43 -1.96 18.45
CA ALA A 70 -5.48 -2.25 19.43
C ALA A 70 -5.03 -3.29 20.46
N MET A 71 -4.21 -4.25 20.04
CA MET A 71 -3.66 -5.28 20.91
C MET A 71 -2.37 -4.85 21.64
N ALA A 72 -2.01 -3.56 21.59
CA ALA A 72 -0.80 -3.02 22.19
C ALA A 72 0.50 -3.74 21.76
N ALA A 73 0.59 -4.13 20.48
CA ALA A 73 1.80 -4.67 19.90
C ALA A 73 3.01 -3.72 20.11
N PRO A 74 4.26 -4.23 20.11
CA PRO A 74 5.43 -3.36 20.22
C PRO A 74 5.42 -2.25 19.17
N VAL A 75 5.55 -0.99 19.61
CA VAL A 75 5.43 0.19 18.72
C VAL A 75 6.42 0.15 17.55
N TRP A 76 7.61 -0.41 17.77
CA TRP A 76 8.63 -0.56 16.74
C TRP A 76 8.17 -1.49 15.61
N ALA A 77 7.35 -2.51 15.90
CA ALA A 77 6.83 -3.44 14.90
C ALA A 77 5.81 -2.73 14.00
N VAL A 78 4.90 -1.94 14.58
CA VAL A 78 3.92 -1.14 13.82
C VAL A 78 4.64 -0.14 12.91
N HIS A 79 5.67 0.53 13.41
CA HIS A 79 6.51 1.41 12.60
C HIS A 79 7.26 0.69 11.49
N GLY A 80 7.90 -0.44 11.80
CA GLY A 80 8.64 -1.23 10.82
C GLY A 80 7.75 -1.66 9.67
N LEU A 81 6.58 -2.24 9.98
CA LEU A 81 5.61 -2.67 8.97
C LEU A 81 5.05 -1.49 8.19
N GLY A 82 4.57 -0.44 8.87
CA GLY A 82 3.98 0.72 8.21
C GLY A 82 4.96 1.47 7.29
N ALA A 83 6.19 1.70 7.76
CA ALA A 83 7.22 2.39 6.97
C ALA A 83 7.69 1.55 5.78
N ALA A 84 7.97 0.25 6.01
CA ALA A 84 8.38 -0.66 4.93
C ALA A 84 7.29 -0.79 3.86
N PHE A 85 6.03 -0.89 4.27
CA PHE A 85 4.92 -0.97 3.33
C PHE A 85 4.77 0.32 2.53
N LEU A 86 4.83 1.49 3.19
CA LEU A 86 4.72 2.79 2.51
C LEU A 86 5.84 2.97 1.49
N LEU A 87 7.08 2.64 1.87
CA LEU A 87 8.22 2.66 0.98
C LEU A 87 8.01 1.71 -0.22
N GLY A 88 7.56 0.48 0.02
CA GLY A 88 7.26 -0.48 -1.04
C GLY A 88 6.21 0.04 -2.03
N ARG A 89 5.17 0.72 -1.56
CA ARG A 89 4.13 1.31 -2.42
C ARG A 89 4.62 2.52 -3.21
N VAL A 90 5.47 3.36 -2.61
CA VAL A 90 6.12 4.47 -3.32
C VAL A 90 7.06 3.93 -4.41
N LEU A 91 7.91 2.96 -4.08
CA LEU A 91 8.82 2.33 -5.05
C LEU A 91 8.07 1.65 -6.20
N HIS A 92 6.96 0.95 -5.90
CA HIS A 92 6.11 0.33 -6.91
C HIS A 92 5.48 1.38 -7.84
N ALA A 93 4.93 2.47 -7.28
CA ALA A 93 4.30 3.53 -8.05
C ALA A 93 5.29 4.27 -8.96
N VAL A 94 6.50 4.57 -8.44
CA VAL A 94 7.58 5.18 -9.22
C VAL A 94 8.08 4.22 -10.30
N GLY A 95 8.22 2.93 -9.98
CA GLY A 95 8.65 1.88 -10.91
C GLY A 95 7.72 1.70 -12.10
N LEU A 96 6.40 1.86 -11.94
CA LEU A 96 5.45 1.80 -13.05
C LEU A 96 5.36 3.11 -13.86
N GLY A 97 5.80 4.24 -13.29
CA GLY A 97 5.74 5.56 -13.93
C GLY A 97 6.72 5.72 -15.11
N GLY A 98 7.80 4.92 -15.15
CA GLY A 98 8.91 5.09 -16.10
C GLY A 98 8.84 4.29 -17.40
N SER A 99 8.29 3.07 -17.42
CA SER A 99 8.15 2.25 -18.64
C SER A 99 7.16 1.10 -18.48
N SER A 100 6.71 0.49 -19.59
CA SER A 100 5.85 -0.72 -19.61
C SER A 100 6.60 -2.03 -19.35
N GLY A 101 7.94 -1.99 -19.26
CA GLY A 101 8.77 -3.15 -18.96
C GLY A 101 8.79 -3.52 -17.48
N SER A 102 9.36 -4.69 -17.16
CA SER A 102 9.62 -5.07 -15.77
C SER A 102 10.66 -4.14 -15.16
N SER A 103 10.21 -3.09 -14.46
CA SER A 103 11.13 -2.22 -13.72
C SER A 103 11.50 -2.87 -12.38
N MET A 104 12.77 -2.74 -11.99
CA MET A 104 13.25 -3.22 -10.70
C MET A 104 12.42 -2.66 -9.53
N GLY A 105 11.97 -1.41 -9.63
CA GLY A 105 11.07 -0.77 -8.65
C GLY A 105 9.72 -1.48 -8.50
N ARG A 106 9.14 -1.99 -9.59
CA ARG A 106 7.90 -2.80 -9.54
C ARG A 106 8.14 -4.08 -8.76
N MET A 107 9.17 -4.84 -9.12
CA MET A 107 9.47 -6.13 -8.50
C MET A 107 9.77 -5.99 -7.00
N VAL A 108 10.64 -5.04 -6.63
CA VAL A 108 11.00 -4.78 -5.24
C VAL A 108 9.79 -4.31 -4.44
N GLY A 109 9.00 -3.39 -5.01
CA GLY A 109 7.80 -2.88 -4.35
C GLY A 109 6.71 -3.94 -4.14
N THR A 110 6.53 -4.87 -5.08
CA THR A 110 5.61 -6.00 -4.95
C THR A 110 6.08 -6.98 -3.87
N LEU A 111 7.36 -7.40 -3.93
CA LEU A 111 7.92 -8.35 -2.96
C LEU A 111 7.89 -7.79 -1.54
N LEU A 112 8.31 -6.54 -1.35
CA LEU A 112 8.31 -5.90 -0.04
C LEU A 112 6.90 -5.84 0.56
N SER A 113 5.89 -5.52 -0.24
CA SER A 113 4.52 -5.51 0.23
C SER A 113 3.95 -6.88 0.55
N ALA A 114 4.30 -7.91 -0.23
CA ALA A 114 3.91 -9.28 0.08
C ALA A 114 4.53 -9.75 1.41
N VAL A 115 5.81 -9.43 1.65
CA VAL A 115 6.49 -9.71 2.92
C VAL A 115 5.82 -8.98 4.08
N VAL A 116 5.53 -7.68 3.94
CA VAL A 116 4.87 -6.93 5.01
C VAL A 116 3.46 -7.46 5.29
N LEU A 117 2.69 -7.82 4.27
CA LEU A 117 1.37 -8.43 4.46
C LEU A 117 1.49 -9.76 5.22
N LEU A 118 2.44 -10.62 4.84
CA LEU A 118 2.68 -11.89 5.51
C LEU A 118 3.06 -11.70 6.99
N LEU A 119 3.97 -10.78 7.28
CA LEU A 119 4.39 -10.48 8.65
C LEU A 119 3.25 -9.87 9.48
N THR A 120 2.47 -8.96 8.89
CA THR A 120 1.30 -8.36 9.54
C THR A 120 0.27 -9.43 9.88
N ALA A 121 -0.05 -10.31 8.92
CA ALA A 121 -0.98 -11.42 9.14
C ALA A 121 -0.49 -12.38 10.22
N GLY A 122 0.79 -12.76 10.17
CA GLY A 122 1.40 -13.66 11.16
C GLY A 122 1.39 -13.07 12.57
N LEU A 123 1.70 -11.78 12.72
CA LEU A 123 1.65 -11.10 14.02
C LEU A 123 0.22 -10.97 14.54
N CYS A 124 -0.76 -10.63 13.70
CA CYS A 124 -2.16 -10.59 14.09
C CYS A 124 -2.63 -11.96 14.60
N VAL A 125 -2.35 -13.04 13.87
CA VAL A 125 -2.71 -14.41 14.27
C VAL A 125 -1.99 -14.81 15.55
N GLY A 126 -0.67 -14.60 15.62
CA GLY A 126 0.14 -14.99 16.77
C GLY A 126 -0.29 -14.29 18.06
N MET A 127 -0.57 -12.98 18.00
CA MET A 127 -1.04 -12.22 19.15
C MET A 127 -2.47 -12.63 19.55
N ALA A 128 -3.37 -12.86 18.60
CA ALA A 128 -4.72 -13.32 18.91
C ALA A 128 -4.71 -14.68 19.61
N VAL A 129 -3.90 -15.62 19.13
CA VAL A 129 -3.78 -16.96 19.74
C VAL A 129 -3.15 -16.88 21.13
N ALA A 130 -2.11 -16.06 21.33
CA ALA A 130 -1.45 -15.89 22.62
C ALA A 130 -2.32 -15.24 23.72
N GLN A 131 -3.49 -14.68 23.37
CA GLN A 131 -4.44 -14.17 24.37
C GLN A 131 -5.47 -15.23 24.81
N VAL A 132 -5.60 -16.33 24.07
CA VAL A 132 -6.58 -17.39 24.34
C VAL A 132 -5.99 -18.50 25.21
N PHE A 133 -4.68 -18.71 25.13
CA PHE A 133 -3.93 -19.75 25.86
C PHE A 133 -2.94 -19.11 26.84
#